data_AF-A0A285M8E0-F1
#
_entry.id   AF-A0A285M8E0-F1
#
_cell.length_a   1.000
_cell.length_b   1.000
_cell.length_c   1.000
_cell.angle_alpha   90.00
_cell.angle_beta   90.00
_cell.angle_gamma   90.00
#
_symmetry.space_group_name_H-M   'P 1'
#
loop_
_entity.id
_entity.type
_entity.pdbx_description
1 polymer ?
#
loop_
_entity_poly.entity_id
_entity_poly.type
_entity_poly.pdbx_seq_one_letter_code
_entity_poly.pdbx_strand_id
1 'polypeptide(L)'
;MPQSPELVWLDNLTPKSTRFNDTYYTRESGIEESRYVFVDGNALAARWKSGEAPTIGELGFGTGLNFLVTWQAWMVAHANGATKDPALTFVSVEKYPLDRDSLAKALSPWEDIAPLADQLIGAWQPDAEGWQQLSLRSATLHLFIGDATDALSSMPMAIDAWFLDGFNPKTNPDLWSLDLMQAVADASNPNATLASYTAAGWVRRNLDAAGFAIAKRKGFGHKRDMITGTKR
;
A
#
# COMPACT_ATOMS: atom_id res chain seq x y z
N MET A 1 17.11 -1.72 16.36
CA MET A 1 16.60 -0.71 15.42
C MET A 1 16.48 -1.37 14.07
N PRO A 2 15.35 -1.21 13.37
CA PRO A 2 15.13 -1.75 12.03
C PRO A 2 16.23 -1.29 11.06
N GLN A 3 16.61 -2.16 10.13
CA GLN A 3 17.65 -1.83 9.15
C GLN A 3 17.05 -1.12 7.94
N SER A 4 17.47 0.12 7.69
CA SER A 4 17.10 0.85 6.48
C SER A 4 17.66 0.16 5.22
N PRO A 5 16.95 0.23 4.08
CA PRO A 5 17.40 -0.39 2.85
C PRO A 5 18.57 0.37 2.23
N GLU A 6 19.47 -0.35 1.57
CA GLU A 6 20.47 0.28 0.71
C GLU A 6 19.82 0.76 -0.60
N LEU A 7 19.88 2.07 -0.85
CA LEU A 7 19.24 2.72 -1.99
C LEU A 7 20.26 3.21 -3.02
N VAL A 8 19.93 3.03 -4.30
CA VAL A 8 20.52 3.80 -5.40
C VAL A 8 19.48 4.81 -5.88
N TRP A 9 19.89 6.07 -6.00
CA TRP A 9 19.03 7.11 -6.55
C TRP A 9 19.28 7.21 -8.05
N LEU A 10 18.37 6.64 -8.84
CA LEU A 10 18.31 6.95 -10.27
C LEU A 10 17.94 8.42 -10.40
N ASP A 11 18.38 9.07 -11.49
CA ASP A 11 18.07 10.47 -11.84
C ASP A 11 18.12 11.49 -10.68
N ASN A 12 18.94 11.20 -9.67
CA ASN A 12 19.03 11.86 -8.36
C ASN A 12 17.77 11.84 -7.47
N LEU A 13 16.64 11.32 -7.93
CA LEU A 13 15.34 11.45 -7.24
C LEU A 13 14.56 10.15 -7.13
N THR A 14 14.74 9.18 -8.02
CA THR A 14 13.98 7.93 -7.98
C THR A 14 14.70 6.88 -7.14
N PRO A 15 14.14 6.44 -6.00
CA PRO A 15 14.78 5.43 -5.17
C PRO A 15 14.64 4.05 -5.81
N LYS A 16 15.77 3.35 -5.91
CA LYS A 16 15.85 1.95 -6.31
C LYS A 16 16.45 1.13 -5.17
N SER A 17 15.76 0.05 -4.78
CA SER A 17 16.31 -0.92 -3.83
C SER A 17 17.41 -1.74 -4.49
N THR A 18 18.60 -1.77 -3.88
CA THR A 18 19.69 -2.65 -4.35
C THR A 18 19.35 -4.12 -4.10
N ARG A 19 18.76 -4.41 -2.93
CA ARG A 19 18.36 -5.77 -2.49
C ARG A 19 17.40 -6.43 -3.46
N PHE A 20 16.37 -5.70 -3.88
CA PHE A 20 15.33 -6.21 -4.78
C PHE A 20 15.57 -5.84 -6.25
N ASN A 21 16.62 -5.07 -6.51
CA ASN A 21 17.02 -4.57 -7.83
C ASN A 21 15.87 -3.93 -8.62
N ASP A 22 15.02 -3.16 -7.94
CA ASP A 22 13.77 -2.62 -8.49
C ASP A 22 13.45 -1.25 -7.88
N THR A 23 12.72 -0.42 -8.63
CA THR A 23 12.32 0.94 -8.22
C THR A 23 11.08 0.91 -7.34
N TYR A 24 10.97 1.81 -6.37
CA TYR A 24 9.76 1.89 -5.52
C TYR A 24 8.54 2.41 -6.29
N TYR A 25 8.74 3.26 -7.30
CA TYR A 25 7.68 3.77 -8.15
C TYR A 25 8.24 4.23 -9.50
N THR A 26 7.35 4.45 -10.48
CA THR A 26 7.66 5.14 -11.73
C THR A 26 7.59 6.65 -11.50
N ARG A 27 8.66 7.41 -11.76
CA ARG A 27 8.73 8.84 -11.41
C ARG A 27 7.73 9.72 -12.16
N GLU A 28 7.44 9.43 -13.42
CA GLU A 28 6.59 10.30 -14.25
C GLU A 28 5.10 10.10 -13.97
N SER A 29 4.71 9.02 -13.29
CA SER A 29 3.30 8.62 -13.18
C SER A 29 2.96 7.84 -11.91
N GLY A 30 3.82 7.83 -10.90
CA GLY A 30 3.65 7.06 -9.67
C GLY A 30 2.35 7.37 -8.95
N ILE A 31 1.94 8.65 -8.89
CA ILE A 31 0.66 9.04 -8.29
C ILE A 31 -0.53 8.47 -9.09
N GLU A 32 -0.53 8.66 -10.41
CA GLU A 32 -1.61 8.22 -11.29
C GLU A 32 -1.72 6.70 -11.34
N GLU A 33 -0.57 6.02 -11.38
CA GLU A 33 -0.47 4.58 -11.33
C GLU A 33 -1.01 4.03 -10.00
N SER A 34 -0.54 4.57 -8.87
CA SER A 34 -1.03 4.21 -7.53
C SER A 34 -2.55 4.38 -7.45
N ARG A 35 -3.06 5.53 -7.90
CA ARG A 35 -4.50 5.82 -7.91
C ARG A 35 -5.28 4.82 -8.76
N TYR A 36 -4.81 4.56 -9.99
CA TYR A 36 -5.47 3.66 -10.93
C TYR A 36 -5.47 2.20 -10.46
N VAL A 37 -4.34 1.73 -9.93
CA VAL A 37 -4.18 0.34 -9.51
C VAL A 37 -4.90 0.12 -8.20
N PHE A 38 -4.62 0.91 -7.18
CA PHE A 38 -5.02 0.58 -5.81
C PHE A 38 -6.32 1.24 -5.39
N VAL A 39 -6.46 2.56 -5.60
CA VAL A 39 -7.67 3.31 -5.21
C VAL A 39 -8.85 2.92 -6.10
N ASP A 40 -8.66 2.98 -7.42
CA ASP A 40 -9.71 2.62 -8.38
C ASP A 40 -9.91 1.11 -8.46
N GLY A 41 -8.85 0.31 -8.32
CA GLY A 41 -8.95 -1.16 -8.35
C GLY A 41 -9.75 -1.74 -7.19
N ASN A 42 -9.79 -1.05 -6.05
CA ASN A 42 -10.64 -1.38 -4.90
C ASN A 42 -11.94 -0.55 -4.86
N ALA A 43 -12.22 0.26 -5.89
CA ALA A 43 -13.40 1.11 -6.00
C ALA A 43 -13.63 2.05 -4.79
N LEU A 44 -12.56 2.48 -4.11
CA LEU A 44 -12.65 3.17 -2.81
C LEU A 44 -13.48 4.46 -2.87
N ALA A 45 -13.33 5.25 -3.93
CA ALA A 45 -14.09 6.48 -4.09
C ALA A 45 -15.62 6.23 -4.17
N ALA A 46 -16.05 5.11 -4.75
CA ALA A 46 -17.46 4.74 -4.79
C ALA A 46 -17.94 4.24 -3.42
N ARG A 47 -17.12 3.46 -2.71
CA ARG A 47 -17.38 2.95 -1.36
C ARG A 47 -17.52 4.08 -0.33
N TRP A 48 -16.64 5.07 -0.38
CA TRP A 48 -16.78 6.26 0.47
C TRP A 48 -18.06 7.05 0.16
N LYS A 49 -18.42 7.20 -1.11
CA LYS A 49 -19.68 7.86 -1.52
C LYS A 49 -20.94 7.11 -1.06
N SER A 50 -20.89 5.78 -0.94
CA SER A 50 -21.99 4.99 -0.37
C SER A 50 -22.02 5.03 1.18
N GLY A 51 -21.06 5.70 1.82
CA GLY A 51 -20.97 5.81 3.27
C GLY A 51 -20.18 4.68 3.94
N GLU A 52 -19.51 3.83 3.17
CA GLU A 52 -18.59 2.85 3.73
C GLU A 52 -17.30 3.52 4.21
N ALA A 53 -16.69 2.93 5.25
CA ALA A 53 -15.39 3.34 5.79
C ALA A 53 -14.44 2.12 5.82
N PRO A 54 -14.01 1.62 4.64
CA PRO A 54 -13.20 0.41 4.59
C PRO A 54 -11.86 0.60 5.29
N THR A 55 -11.46 -0.38 6.11
CA THR A 55 -10.07 -0.49 6.56
C THR A 55 -9.22 -1.00 5.41
N ILE A 56 -8.18 -0.24 5.08
CA ILE A 56 -7.28 -0.55 3.96
C ILE A 56 -6.03 -1.22 4.50
N GLY A 57 -5.66 -2.36 3.94
CA GLY A 57 -4.46 -3.11 4.26
C GLY A 57 -3.45 -3.07 3.12
N GLU A 58 -2.16 -3.00 3.43
CA GLU A 58 -1.09 -2.98 2.45
C GLU A 58 0.06 -3.90 2.88
N LEU A 59 0.65 -4.58 1.90
CA LEU A 59 1.95 -5.21 2.06
C LEU A 59 3.00 -4.34 1.36
N GLY A 60 4.05 -3.93 2.07
CA GLY A 60 5.13 -3.10 1.53
C GLY A 60 4.80 -1.62 1.47
N PHE A 61 4.95 -0.91 2.59
CA PHE A 61 4.72 0.54 2.67
C PHE A 61 5.64 1.36 1.74
N GLY A 62 6.90 0.95 1.63
CA GLY A 62 7.93 1.60 0.84
C GLY A 62 8.08 3.08 1.18
N THR A 63 7.75 3.94 0.22
CA THR A 63 7.83 5.40 0.38
C THR A 63 6.53 6.01 0.94
N GLY A 64 5.52 5.19 1.23
CA GLY A 64 4.19 5.63 1.67
C GLY A 64 3.34 6.27 0.57
N LEU A 65 3.72 6.12 -0.71
CA LEU A 65 3.04 6.80 -1.82
C LEU A 65 1.58 6.38 -1.92
N ASN A 66 1.28 5.08 -1.83
CA ASN A 66 -0.09 4.58 -1.88
C ASN A 66 -0.95 5.13 -0.74
N PHE A 67 -0.40 5.17 0.48
CA PHE A 67 -1.05 5.77 1.64
C PHE A 67 -1.38 7.25 1.39
N LEU A 68 -0.41 8.05 0.93
CA LEU A 68 -0.61 9.47 0.66
C LEU A 68 -1.63 9.74 -0.46
N VAL A 69 -1.56 8.98 -1.56
CA VAL A 69 -2.53 9.07 -2.67
C VAL A 69 -3.94 8.69 -2.21
N THR A 70 -4.05 7.66 -1.38
CA THR A 70 -5.32 7.22 -0.80
C THR A 70 -5.89 8.25 0.16
N TRP A 71 -5.04 8.85 0.99
CA TRP A 71 -5.42 9.92 1.90
C TRP A 71 -5.92 11.16 1.16
N GLN A 72 -5.21 11.58 0.11
CA GLN A 72 -5.67 12.66 -0.77
C GLN A 72 -7.04 12.33 -1.40
N ALA A 73 -7.21 11.12 -1.92
CA ALA A 73 -8.47 10.69 -2.54
C ALA A 73 -9.63 10.66 -1.52
N TRP A 74 -9.36 10.22 -0.29
CA TRP A 74 -10.33 10.24 0.79
C TRP A 74 -10.77 11.67 1.13
N MET A 75 -9.83 12.62 1.24
CA MET A 75 -10.14 14.02 1.50
C MET A 75 -11.03 14.63 0.41
N VAL A 76 -10.74 14.33 -0.86
CA VAL A 76 -11.55 14.80 -2.00
C VAL A 76 -12.96 14.22 -1.94
N ALA A 77 -13.12 12.94 -1.60
CA ALA A 77 -14.43 12.30 -1.49
C ALA A 77 -15.30 12.92 -0.38
N HIS A 78 -14.70 13.54 0.64
CA HIS A 78 -15.40 14.10 1.81
C HIS A 78 -15.41 15.63 1.87
N ALA A 79 -14.89 16.33 0.85
CA ALA A 79 -14.72 17.79 0.86
C ALA A 79 -16.02 18.61 1.05
N ASN A 80 -17.20 18.03 0.77
CA ASN A 80 -18.50 18.71 0.81
C ASN A 80 -19.35 18.38 2.05
N GLY A 81 -18.83 17.61 3.02
CA GLY A 81 -19.53 17.24 4.24
C GLY A 81 -18.82 17.74 5.50
N ALA A 82 -19.56 18.02 6.57
CA ALA A 82 -18.96 18.26 7.88
C ALA A 82 -18.32 16.95 8.36
N THR A 83 -16.99 16.85 8.32
CA THR A 83 -16.25 15.68 8.80
C THR A 83 -16.31 15.62 10.34
N LYS A 84 -17.38 15.05 10.87
CA LYS A 84 -17.19 14.10 11.97
C LYS A 84 -16.72 12.79 11.35
N ASP A 85 -16.11 11.93 12.16
CA ASP A 85 -15.74 10.56 11.77
C ASP A 85 -16.66 9.98 10.69
N PRO A 86 -16.06 9.35 9.66
CA PRO A 86 -14.88 8.49 9.80
C PRO A 86 -13.55 9.11 9.33
N ALA A 87 -12.47 8.97 10.11
CA ALA A 87 -11.09 9.11 9.61
C ALA A 87 -10.69 7.92 8.70
N LEU A 88 -9.78 8.15 7.75
CA LEU A 88 -9.18 7.08 6.94
C LEU A 88 -8.36 6.14 7.84
N THR A 89 -8.63 4.83 7.83
CA THR A 89 -7.82 3.84 8.53
C THR A 89 -7.01 3.03 7.53
N PHE A 90 -5.68 3.08 7.67
CA PHE A 90 -4.73 2.41 6.80
C PHE A 90 -3.78 1.56 7.63
N VAL A 91 -3.60 0.30 7.24
CA VAL A 91 -2.77 -0.70 7.92
C VAL A 91 -1.72 -1.15 6.91
N SER A 92 -0.44 -0.95 7.20
CA SER A 92 0.64 -1.33 6.28
C SER A 92 1.77 -2.04 7.00
N VAL A 93 2.58 -2.74 6.22
CA VAL A 93 3.74 -3.51 6.68
C VAL A 93 4.98 -3.05 5.93
N GLU A 94 6.07 -2.83 6.63
CA GLU A 94 7.38 -2.54 6.03
C GLU A 94 8.50 -3.29 6.74
N LYS A 95 9.31 -4.00 5.95
CA LYS A 95 10.43 -4.79 6.48
C LYS A 95 11.73 -3.98 6.54
N TYR A 96 11.89 -3.03 5.61
CA TYR A 96 13.06 -2.19 5.46
C TYR A 96 12.62 -0.73 5.35
N PRO A 97 12.22 -0.09 6.47
CA PRO A 97 11.72 1.28 6.44
C PRO A 97 12.82 2.23 5.99
N LEU A 98 12.47 3.18 5.13
CA LEU A 98 13.37 4.27 4.76
C LEU A 98 13.65 5.12 6.00
N ASP A 99 14.89 5.63 6.11
CA ASP A 99 15.15 6.73 7.03
C ASP A 99 14.39 8.00 6.60
N ARG A 100 14.26 8.94 7.54
CA ARG A 100 13.46 10.16 7.34
C ARG A 100 13.96 10.99 6.16
N ASP A 101 15.27 11.10 5.97
CA ASP A 101 15.86 11.91 4.90
C ASP A 101 15.62 11.27 3.52
N SER A 102 15.76 9.95 3.43
CA SER A 102 15.45 9.18 2.23
C SER A 102 13.96 9.23 1.91
N LEU A 103 13.09 9.14 2.91
CA LEU A 103 11.64 9.28 2.73
C LEU A 103 11.30 10.68 2.18
N ALA A 104 11.83 11.73 2.79
CA ALA A 104 11.61 13.11 2.34
C ALA A 104 12.11 13.33 0.91
N LYS A 105 13.30 12.82 0.58
CA LYS A 105 13.85 12.89 -0.77
C LYS A 105 12.98 12.15 -1.79
N ALA A 106 12.52 10.94 -1.45
CA ALA A 106 11.65 10.14 -2.32
C ALA A 106 10.28 10.80 -2.56
N LEU A 107 9.79 11.61 -1.62
CA LEU A 107 8.49 12.26 -1.76
C LEU A 107 8.58 13.68 -2.36
N SER A 108 9.77 14.28 -2.39
CA SER A 108 10.01 15.63 -2.91
C SER A 108 9.55 15.91 -4.35
N PRO A 109 9.46 14.93 -5.29
CA PRO A 109 8.98 15.22 -6.65
C PRO A 109 7.47 15.52 -6.74
N TRP A 110 6.70 15.26 -5.68
CA TRP A 110 5.24 15.18 -5.73
C TRP A 110 4.57 16.36 -5.02
N GLU A 111 4.55 17.53 -5.67
CA GLU A 111 4.01 18.77 -5.10
C GLU A 111 2.53 18.64 -4.67
N ASP A 112 1.71 17.91 -5.44
CA ASP A 112 0.27 17.72 -5.17
C ASP A 112 -0.04 17.05 -3.82
N ILE A 113 0.90 16.25 -3.28
CA ILE A 113 0.75 15.57 -2.00
C ILE A 113 1.69 16.12 -0.93
N ALA A 114 2.47 17.18 -1.22
CA ALA A 114 3.47 17.71 -0.30
C ALA A 114 2.90 18.02 1.11
N PRO A 115 1.71 18.65 1.28
CA PRO A 115 1.15 18.90 2.61
C PRO A 115 0.81 17.63 3.42
N LEU A 116 0.56 16.51 2.73
CA LEU A 116 0.32 15.21 3.36
C LEU A 116 1.65 14.51 3.65
N ALA A 117 2.59 14.58 2.71
CA ALA A 117 3.95 14.06 2.85
C ALA A 117 4.66 14.69 4.05
N ASP A 118 4.57 16.01 4.24
CA ASP A 118 5.17 16.72 5.37
C ASP A 118 4.64 16.21 6.72
N GLN A 119 3.35 15.87 6.80
CA GLN A 119 2.77 15.29 8.02
C GLN A 119 3.28 13.89 8.29
N LEU A 120 3.37 13.05 7.25
CA LEU A 120 3.95 11.72 7.38
C LEU A 120 5.42 11.80 7.81
N ILE A 121 6.24 12.62 7.13
CA ILE A 121 7.67 12.82 7.41
C ILE A 121 7.89 13.40 8.80
N GLY A 122 7.00 14.28 9.28
CA GLY A 122 7.04 14.85 10.62
C GLY A 122 6.78 13.83 11.73
N ALA A 123 5.93 12.84 11.45
CA ALA A 123 5.58 11.76 12.38
C ALA A 123 6.43 10.49 12.21
N TRP A 124 7.30 10.43 11.19
CA TRP A 124 8.04 9.23 10.81
C TRP A 124 9.17 8.88 11.79
N GLN A 125 8.99 7.78 12.53
CA GLN A 125 9.95 7.26 13.53
C GLN A 125 9.97 5.72 13.57
N PRO A 126 10.48 5.05 12.52
CA PRO A 126 10.47 3.59 12.43
C PRO A 126 11.60 2.96 13.29
N ASP A 127 11.68 3.31 14.57
CA ASP A 127 12.87 3.04 15.40
C ASP A 127 12.77 1.69 16.16
N ALA A 128 11.55 1.11 16.19
CA ALA A 128 11.23 -0.14 16.85
C ALA A 128 10.49 -1.11 15.92
N GLU A 129 10.72 -2.41 16.10
CA GLU A 129 9.95 -3.45 15.42
C GLU A 129 8.54 -3.59 16.02
N GLY A 130 7.61 -4.10 15.21
CA GLY A 130 6.23 -4.31 15.60
C GLY A 130 5.28 -3.18 15.18
N TRP A 131 4.06 -3.22 15.72
CA TRP A 131 3.01 -2.25 15.39
C TRP A 131 3.27 -0.88 16.01
N GLN A 132 3.18 0.13 15.17
CA GLN A 132 3.20 1.55 15.52
C GLN A 132 1.95 2.22 14.96
N GLN A 133 1.49 3.29 15.61
CA GLN A 133 0.35 4.06 15.15
C GLN A 133 0.74 5.53 14.96
N LEU A 134 0.51 6.05 13.76
CA LEU A 134 0.69 7.46 13.41
C LEU A 134 -0.68 8.09 13.21
N SER A 135 -1.04 9.03 14.08
CA SER A 135 -2.26 9.82 13.97
C SER A 135 -2.00 11.07 13.13
N LEU A 136 -2.63 11.16 11.95
CA LEU A 136 -2.34 12.15 10.91
C LEU A 136 -3.61 12.90 10.52
N ARG A 137 -3.94 14.03 11.17
CA ARG A 137 -5.20 14.80 10.96
C ARG A 137 -6.45 13.94 10.74
N SER A 138 -6.77 13.60 9.50
CA SER A 138 -7.96 12.84 9.09
C SER A 138 -7.68 11.38 8.69
N ALA A 139 -6.49 10.87 9.00
CA ALA A 139 -6.03 9.52 8.74
C ALA A 139 -5.32 8.93 9.97
N THR A 140 -5.45 7.62 10.15
CA THR A 140 -4.68 6.82 11.10
C THR A 140 -3.92 5.77 10.31
N LEU A 141 -2.60 5.78 10.43
CA LEU A 141 -1.72 4.75 9.86
C LEU A 141 -1.27 3.81 10.97
N HIS A 142 -1.66 2.54 10.88
CA HIS A 142 -1.05 1.45 11.62
C HIS A 142 0.07 0.88 10.77
N LEU A 143 1.32 1.00 11.23
CA LEU A 143 2.49 0.54 10.49
C LEU A 143 3.19 -0.56 11.30
N PHE A 144 3.30 -1.75 10.74
CA PHE A 144 4.13 -2.80 11.30
C PHE A 144 5.53 -2.72 10.70
N ILE A 145 6.54 -2.57 11.56
CA ILE A 145 7.93 -2.69 11.13
C ILE A 145 8.43 -4.11 11.39
N GLY A 146 8.63 -4.88 10.34
CA GLY A 146 9.07 -6.27 10.42
C GLY A 146 8.60 -7.14 9.26
N ASP A 147 8.64 -8.47 9.44
CA ASP A 147 8.19 -9.41 8.41
C ASP A 147 6.66 -9.40 8.25
N ALA A 148 6.20 -9.55 7.00
CA ALA A 148 4.76 -9.59 6.69
C ALA A 148 4.04 -10.79 7.32
N THR A 149 4.74 -11.91 7.51
CA THR A 149 4.18 -13.08 8.18
C THR A 149 3.83 -12.76 9.64
N ASP A 150 4.74 -12.09 10.34
CA ASP A 150 4.55 -11.69 11.74
C ASP A 150 3.43 -10.64 11.86
N ALA A 151 3.41 -9.66 10.96
CA ALA A 151 2.37 -8.64 10.90
C ALA A 151 0.98 -9.27 10.72
N LEU A 152 0.83 -10.15 9.72
CA LEU A 152 -0.45 -10.78 9.41
C LEU A 152 -0.96 -11.68 10.54
N SER A 153 -0.05 -12.31 11.31
CA SER A 153 -0.43 -13.12 12.49
C SER A 153 -0.94 -12.29 13.68
N SER A 154 -0.65 -10.98 13.69
CA SER A 154 -0.90 -10.08 14.82
C SER A 154 -1.69 -8.83 14.42
N MET A 155 -2.47 -8.93 13.34
CA MET A 155 -3.20 -7.79 12.77
C MET A 155 -4.08 -7.09 13.82
N PRO A 156 -4.04 -5.75 13.89
CA PRO A 156 -4.84 -5.00 14.86
C PRO A 156 -6.34 -5.01 14.53
N MET A 157 -6.68 -5.33 13.28
CA MET A 157 -8.04 -5.36 12.75
C MET A 157 -8.10 -6.13 11.43
N ALA A 158 -9.30 -6.58 11.06
CA ALA A 158 -9.55 -7.18 9.76
C ALA A 158 -9.61 -6.13 8.64
N ILE A 159 -9.28 -6.53 7.42
CA ILE A 159 -9.12 -5.64 6.26
C ILE A 159 -10.27 -5.80 5.26
N ASP A 160 -10.73 -4.67 4.70
CA ASP A 160 -11.80 -4.59 3.72
C ASP A 160 -11.31 -4.37 2.28
N ALA A 161 -10.11 -3.81 2.12
CA ALA A 161 -9.48 -3.56 0.82
C ALA A 161 -7.96 -3.71 0.93
N TRP A 162 -7.39 -4.65 0.17
CA TRP A 162 -5.96 -4.90 0.13
C TRP A 162 -5.28 -4.22 -1.05
N PHE A 163 -4.16 -3.57 -0.74
CA PHE A 163 -3.15 -3.14 -1.68
C PHE A 163 -2.01 -4.16 -1.61
N LEU A 164 -2.02 -5.13 -2.52
CA LEU A 164 -0.92 -6.08 -2.63
C LEU A 164 0.15 -5.42 -3.47
N ASP A 165 0.95 -4.60 -2.79
CA ASP A 165 2.09 -3.89 -3.33
C ASP A 165 3.40 -4.52 -2.83
N GLY A 166 4.52 -4.01 -3.32
CA GLY A 166 5.85 -4.52 -3.04
C GLY A 166 6.58 -4.92 -4.30
N PHE A 167 7.85 -5.24 -4.16
CA PHE A 167 8.72 -5.48 -5.30
C PHE A 167 8.27 -6.65 -6.18
N ASN A 168 8.72 -6.60 -7.44
CA ASN A 168 8.38 -7.57 -8.46
C ASN A 168 8.43 -9.01 -7.93
N PRO A 169 7.39 -9.84 -8.17
CA PRO A 169 7.37 -11.22 -7.67
C PRO A 169 8.58 -12.07 -8.06
N LYS A 170 9.29 -11.72 -9.14
CA LYS A 170 10.53 -12.42 -9.53
C LYS A 170 11.71 -12.10 -8.61
N THR A 171 11.78 -10.90 -8.04
CA THR A 171 12.88 -10.45 -7.18
C THR A 171 12.53 -10.49 -5.70
N ASN A 172 11.24 -10.57 -5.35
CA ASN A 172 10.75 -10.73 -3.99
C ASN A 172 9.65 -11.82 -3.88
N PRO A 173 9.94 -13.09 -4.22
CA PRO A 173 8.92 -14.13 -4.33
C PRO A 173 8.22 -14.47 -3.00
N ASP A 174 8.90 -14.32 -1.87
CA ASP A 174 8.38 -14.69 -0.55
C ASP A 174 7.13 -13.87 -0.18
N LEU A 175 7.08 -12.59 -0.57
CA LEU A 175 5.93 -11.71 -0.37
C LEU A 175 4.67 -12.16 -1.14
N TRP A 176 4.82 -13.06 -2.11
CA TRP A 176 3.71 -13.54 -2.95
C TRP A 176 3.49 -15.05 -2.80
N SER A 177 4.13 -15.67 -1.81
CA SER A 177 3.99 -17.09 -1.49
C SER A 177 2.54 -17.46 -1.18
N LEU A 178 2.19 -18.73 -1.39
CA LEU A 178 0.83 -19.21 -1.08
C LEU A 178 0.48 -18.97 0.40
N ASP A 179 1.42 -19.25 1.30
CA ASP A 179 1.22 -19.09 2.74
C ASP A 179 0.89 -17.64 3.11
N LEU A 180 1.59 -16.67 2.51
CA LEU A 180 1.30 -15.26 2.75
C LEU A 180 -0.04 -14.83 2.13
N MET A 181 -0.39 -15.33 0.94
CA MET A 181 -1.70 -15.06 0.34
C MET A 181 -2.84 -15.66 1.18
N GLN A 182 -2.62 -16.82 1.82
CA GLN A 182 -3.56 -17.41 2.77
C GLN A 182 -3.69 -16.54 4.02
N ALA A 183 -2.57 -16.07 4.59
CA ALA A 183 -2.60 -15.17 5.74
C ALA A 183 -3.32 -13.84 5.42
N VAL A 184 -3.16 -13.30 4.20
CA VAL A 184 -3.95 -12.15 3.70
C VAL A 184 -5.44 -12.49 3.69
N ALA A 185 -5.83 -13.65 3.16
CA ALA A 185 -7.22 -14.09 3.16
C ALA A 185 -7.76 -14.22 4.59
N ASP A 186 -6.99 -14.79 5.52
CA ASP A 186 -7.40 -14.98 6.92
C ASP A 186 -7.58 -13.64 7.66
N ALA A 187 -6.73 -12.66 7.37
CA ALA A 187 -6.81 -11.30 7.90
C ALA A 187 -7.90 -10.41 7.24
N SER A 188 -8.66 -10.95 6.29
CA SER A 188 -9.67 -10.20 5.53
C SER A 188 -11.09 -10.38 6.07
N ASN A 189 -11.87 -9.30 6.08
CA ASN A 189 -13.33 -9.39 6.24
C ASN A 189 -13.99 -10.17 5.08
N PRO A 190 -15.20 -10.70 5.26
CA PRO A 190 -16.00 -11.22 4.13
C PRO A 190 -16.17 -10.16 3.04
N ASN A 191 -16.09 -10.58 1.78
CA ASN A 191 -16.15 -9.70 0.60
C ASN A 191 -15.01 -8.66 0.49
N ALA A 192 -13.93 -8.79 1.27
CA ALA A 192 -12.78 -7.91 1.13
C ALA A 192 -12.27 -7.91 -0.32
N THR A 193 -11.92 -6.73 -0.82
CA THR A 193 -11.36 -6.57 -2.16
C THR A 193 -9.84 -6.60 -2.11
N LEU A 194 -9.20 -6.86 -3.25
CA LEU A 194 -7.78 -6.63 -3.43
C LEU A 194 -7.49 -6.02 -4.80
N ALA A 195 -6.38 -5.31 -4.88
CA ALA A 195 -5.78 -4.89 -6.14
C ALA A 195 -4.25 -5.05 -6.10
N SER A 196 -3.66 -5.37 -7.25
CA SER A 196 -2.22 -5.45 -7.41
C SER A 196 -1.81 -5.08 -8.82
N TYR A 197 -0.67 -4.41 -8.97
CA TYR A 197 -0.09 -4.07 -10.27
C TYR A 197 0.35 -5.32 -11.05
N THR A 198 0.70 -6.41 -10.35
CA THR A 198 1.21 -7.63 -10.99
C THR A 198 0.09 -8.54 -11.46
N ALA A 199 0.21 -9.05 -12.68
CA ALA A 199 -0.65 -10.10 -13.23
C ALA A 199 0.09 -11.43 -13.43
N ALA A 200 1.17 -11.64 -12.69
CA ALA A 200 1.95 -12.87 -12.74
C ALA A 200 1.06 -14.10 -12.50
N GLY A 201 1.17 -15.09 -13.38
CA GLY A 201 0.24 -16.23 -13.39
C GLY A 201 0.28 -17.06 -12.11
N TRP A 202 1.44 -17.17 -11.46
CA TRP A 202 1.57 -17.92 -10.21
C TRP A 202 1.03 -17.16 -9.00
N VAL A 203 1.24 -15.84 -8.92
CA VAL A 203 0.63 -14.98 -7.88
C VAL A 203 -0.89 -15.08 -7.92
N ARG A 204 -1.48 -15.01 -9.12
CA ARG A 204 -2.92 -15.20 -9.31
C ARG A 204 -3.42 -16.56 -8.82
N ARG A 205 -2.67 -17.63 -9.10
CA ARG A 205 -3.05 -18.99 -8.66
C ARG A 205 -2.97 -19.11 -7.14
N ASN A 206 -1.96 -18.50 -6.52
CA ASN A 206 -1.83 -18.49 -5.07
C ASN A 206 -3.00 -17.73 -4.42
N LEU A 207 -3.36 -16.56 -4.95
CA LEU A 207 -4.52 -15.80 -4.49
C LEU A 207 -5.85 -16.56 -4.68
N ASP A 208 -6.01 -17.22 -5.83
CA ASP A 208 -7.19 -18.04 -6.11
C ASP A 208 -7.31 -19.23 -5.14
N ALA A 209 -6.19 -19.89 -4.86
CA ALA A 209 -6.10 -20.99 -3.89
C ALA A 209 -6.35 -20.50 -2.45
N ALA A 210 -5.92 -19.28 -2.11
CA ALA A 210 -6.19 -18.65 -0.82
C ALA A 210 -7.65 -18.21 -0.63
N GLY A 211 -8.49 -18.31 -1.67
CA GLY A 211 -9.93 -18.02 -1.57
C GLY A 211 -10.37 -16.70 -2.20
N PHE A 212 -9.54 -16.04 -3.00
CA PHE A 212 -9.96 -14.85 -3.75
C PHE A 212 -10.46 -15.20 -5.15
N ALA A 213 -11.60 -14.64 -5.56
CA ALA A 213 -12.01 -14.65 -6.95
C ALA A 213 -11.24 -13.55 -7.72
N ILE A 214 -10.28 -13.94 -8.55
CA ILE A 214 -9.37 -13.01 -9.25
C ILE A 214 -9.85 -12.66 -10.66
N ALA A 215 -9.88 -11.37 -10.97
CA ALA A 215 -10.13 -10.81 -12.29
C ALA A 215 -8.88 -10.10 -12.85
N LYS A 216 -8.71 -10.13 -14.18
CA LYS A 216 -7.75 -9.24 -14.86
C LYS A 216 -8.42 -7.92 -15.20
N ARG A 217 -7.66 -6.85 -15.06
CA ARG A 217 -7.98 -5.53 -15.57
C ARG A 217 -6.83 -5.05 -16.45
N LYS A 218 -7.10 -4.12 -17.36
CA LYS A 218 -6.06 -3.42 -18.13
C LYS A 218 -5.07 -2.79 -17.15
N GLY A 219 -3.76 -2.99 -17.36
CA GLY A 219 -2.74 -2.32 -16.56
C GLY A 219 -2.63 -0.83 -16.87
N PHE A 220 -2.06 -0.06 -15.93
CA PHE A 220 -1.85 1.37 -16.11
C PHE A 220 -0.86 1.68 -17.25
N GLY A 221 -1.12 2.74 -18.02
CA GLY A 221 -0.28 3.16 -19.14
C GLY A 221 -0.04 2.04 -20.15
N HIS A 222 1.24 1.71 -20.38
CA HIS A 222 1.64 0.65 -21.30
C HIS A 222 1.58 -0.77 -20.69
N LYS A 223 1.36 -0.91 -19.37
CA LYS A 223 1.26 -2.23 -18.73
C LYS A 223 0.06 -2.99 -19.29
N ARG A 224 0.26 -4.28 -19.59
CA ARG A 224 -0.74 -5.10 -20.27
C ARG A 224 -1.93 -5.39 -19.34
N ASP A 225 -1.64 -6.07 -18.25
CA ASP A 225 -2.63 -6.56 -17.29
C ASP A 225 -2.20 -6.13 -15.87
N MET A 226 -3.19 -5.86 -15.02
CA MET A 226 -3.12 -5.86 -13.56
C MET A 226 -4.20 -6.81 -13.03
N ILE A 227 -4.31 -6.98 -11.71
CA ILE A 227 -5.36 -7.80 -11.12
C ILE A 227 -6.17 -7.07 -10.07
N THR A 228 -7.43 -7.47 -9.97
CA THR A 228 -8.31 -7.17 -8.84
C THR A 228 -8.94 -8.48 -8.36
N GLY A 229 -9.48 -8.50 -7.16
CA GLY A 229 -10.17 -9.66 -6.64
C GLY A 229 -11.09 -9.37 -5.48
N THR A 230 -11.89 -10.37 -5.13
CA THR A 230 -12.81 -10.32 -3.99
C THR A 230 -12.74 -11.65 -3.24
N LYS A 231 -12.65 -11.60 -1.91
CA LYS A 231 -12.66 -12.79 -1.06
C LYS A 231 -14.00 -13.52 -1.21
N ARG A 232 -13.93 -14.85 -1.42
CA ARG A 232 -15.09 -15.74 -1.51
C ARG A 232 -15.73 -16.01 -0.15
#